data_AF-A0AAD9C2J0-F1
#
_entry.id   AF-A0AAD9C2J0-F1
#
_cell.length_a   1.000
_cell.length_b   1.000
_cell.length_c   1.000
_cell.angle_alpha   90.00
_cell.angle_beta   90.00
_cell.angle_gamma   90.00
#
_symmetry.space_group_name_H-M   'P 1'
#
loop_
_entity.id
_entity.type
_entity.pdbx_description
1 polymer ?
#
loop_
_entity_poly.entity_id
_entity_poly.type
_entity_poly.pdbx_seq_one_letter_code
_entity_poly.pdbx_strand_id
1 'polypeptide(L)'
;MRRCHYKIRTKVGSSNISETGRNSLKLKDIIGSQCIERQGLGSIHFQQWGKADPRQRGDMIQAEVCHMEEDRRQPRAVELASQGAWTKWDLPKWKITWPEL
;
A
#
# COMPACT_ATOMS: atom_id res chain seq x y z
N MET A 1 -5.77 11.60 6.81
CA MET A 1 -5.13 10.46 6.12
C MET A 1 -4.18 9.78 7.10
N ARG A 2 -4.56 8.63 7.68
CA ARG A 2 -3.71 7.93 8.65
C ARG A 2 -2.63 7.18 7.88
N ARG A 3 -1.40 7.70 7.87
CA ARG A 3 -0.24 6.92 7.39
C ARG A 3 -0.19 5.66 8.24
N CYS A 4 -0.27 4.53 7.59
CA CYS A 4 -0.17 3.22 8.20
C CYS A 4 1.21 3.06 8.84
N HIS A 5 1.31 3.32 10.15
CA HIS A 5 2.52 3.11 10.96
C HIS A 5 2.72 1.64 11.35
N TYR A 6 2.38 0.69 10.47
CA TYR A 6 2.80 -0.69 10.68
C TYR A 6 4.19 -0.83 10.03
N LYS A 7 5.23 -0.85 10.87
CA LYS A 7 6.54 -1.35 10.44
C LYS A 7 6.33 -2.82 10.11
N ILE A 8 6.00 -3.14 8.86
CA ILE A 8 6.23 -4.49 8.37
C ILE A 8 7.73 -4.68 8.50
N ARG A 9 8.13 -5.41 9.53
CA ARG A 9 9.47 -5.98 9.61
C ARG A 9 9.50 -7.17 8.66
N THR A 10 9.22 -6.94 7.38
CA THR A 10 9.66 -7.87 6.35
C THR A 10 11.16 -7.80 6.44
N LYS A 11 11.78 -8.83 7.00
CA LYS A 11 13.17 -9.11 6.65
C LYS A 11 13.16 -9.10 5.13
N VAL A 12 13.83 -8.14 4.50
CA VAL A 12 14.08 -8.10 3.04
C VAL A 12 15.08 -9.22 2.72
N GLY A 13 14.77 -10.43 3.16
CA GLY A 13 15.67 -11.58 3.24
C GLY A 13 15.49 -12.55 2.07
N SER A 14 14.41 -12.42 1.29
CA SER A 14 14.30 -13.11 0.01
C SER A 14 14.86 -12.22 -1.09
N SER A 15 16.01 -12.61 -1.66
CA SER A 15 16.69 -11.94 -2.77
C SER A 15 15.72 -11.48 -3.86
N ASN A 16 14.80 -12.36 -4.25
CA ASN A 16 13.80 -12.14 -5.29
C ASN A 16 12.88 -10.95 -5.02
N ILE A 17 12.46 -10.74 -3.77
CA ILE A 17 11.55 -9.63 -3.39
C ILE A 17 12.31 -8.30 -3.46
N SER A 18 13.57 -8.31 -3.00
CA SER A 18 14.44 -7.13 -3.06
C SER A 18 14.78 -6.74 -4.51
N GLU A 19 14.97 -7.73 -5.38
CA GLU A 19 15.23 -7.53 -6.80
C GLU A 19 13.99 -7.01 -7.53
N THR A 20 12.82 -7.56 -7.21
CA THR A 20 11.55 -7.07 -7.74
C THR A 20 11.32 -5.61 -7.40
N GLY A 21 11.50 -5.22 -6.12
CA GLY A 21 11.39 -3.82 -5.69
C GLY A 21 12.41 -2.92 -6.38
N ARG A 22 13.66 -3.38 -6.50
CA ARG A 22 14.72 -2.64 -7.21
C ARG A 22 14.39 -2.44 -8.70
N ASN A 23 13.85 -3.45 -9.37
CA ASN A 23 13.48 -3.36 -10.79
C ASN A 23 12.29 -2.42 -10.99
N SER A 24 11.30 -2.43 -10.09
CA SER A 24 10.20 -1.45 -10.09
C SER A 24 10.72 -0.02 -9.96
N LEU A 25 11.65 0.24 -9.02
CA LEU A 25 12.22 1.57 -8.82
C LEU A 25 13.01 2.05 -10.05
N LYS A 26 13.78 1.17 -10.71
CA LYS A 26 14.45 1.50 -11.97
C LYS A 26 13.46 1.81 -13.09
N LEU A 27 12.35 1.09 -13.15
CA LEU A 27 11.30 1.36 -14.12
C LEU A 27 10.65 2.72 -13.87
N LYS A 28 10.40 3.09 -12.60
CA LYS A 28 9.90 4.41 -12.22
C LYS A 28 10.87 5.54 -12.57
N ASP A 29 12.18 5.31 -12.48
CA ASP A 29 13.18 6.28 -12.95
C ASP A 29 13.08 6.54 -14.47
N ILE A 30 12.75 5.52 -15.27
CA ILE A 30 12.60 5.62 -16.74
C ILE A 30 11.28 6.31 -17.10
N ILE A 31 10.18 5.85 -16.51
CA ILE A 31 8.84 6.43 -16.73
C ILE A 31 8.80 7.87 -16.23
N GLY A 32 9.56 8.15 -15.19
CA GLY A 32 9.52 9.41 -14.47
C GLY A 32 8.26 9.53 -13.62
N SER A 33 7.93 10.77 -13.30
CA SER A 33 6.78 11.07 -12.47
C SER A 33 5.48 11.02 -13.28
N GLN A 34 4.57 10.14 -12.90
CA GLN A 34 3.23 10.11 -13.47
C GLN A 34 2.50 11.41 -13.08
N CYS A 35 1.92 12.10 -14.07
CA CYS A 35 1.06 13.25 -13.82
C CYS A 35 -0.23 12.75 -13.17
N ILE A 36 -0.43 13.06 -11.89
CA ILE A 36 -1.67 12.77 -11.18
C ILE A 36 -2.55 14.02 -11.29
N GLU A 37 -3.74 13.86 -11.87
CA GLU A 37 -4.76 14.92 -11.97
C GLU A 37 -4.24 16.24 -12.59
N ARG A 38 -4.56 17.39 -11.96
CA ARG A 38 -4.19 18.75 -12.41
C ARG A 38 -2.91 19.27 -11.75
N GLN A 39 -2.07 18.37 -11.24
CA GLN A 39 -0.90 18.74 -10.45
C GLN A 39 0.20 19.42 -11.30
N GLY A 40 0.13 19.34 -12.63
CA GLY A 40 1.07 19.95 -13.55
C GLY A 40 2.44 19.26 -13.56
N LEU A 41 3.23 19.52 -14.60
CA LEU A 41 4.59 18.99 -14.71
C LEU A 41 5.50 19.64 -13.67
N GLY A 42 6.23 18.84 -12.89
CA GLY A 42 7.28 19.31 -11.98
C GLY A 42 6.83 19.70 -10.56
N SER A 43 5.54 19.59 -10.22
CA SER A 43 5.07 19.91 -8.86
C SER A 43 5.51 18.89 -7.81
N ILE A 44 5.80 17.66 -8.21
CA ILE A 44 6.18 16.57 -7.30
C ILE A 44 7.66 16.23 -7.45
N HIS A 45 8.41 16.46 -6.39
CA HIS A 45 9.80 16.03 -6.28
C HIS A 45 9.81 14.54 -5.93
N PHE A 46 10.15 13.71 -6.91
CA PHE A 46 10.33 12.28 -6.69
C PHE A 46 11.82 11.95 -6.58
N GLN A 47 12.16 11.06 -5.64
CA GLN A 47 13.53 10.61 -5.46
C GLN A 47 13.86 9.55 -6.51
N GLN A 48 14.87 9.83 -7.33
CA GLN A 48 15.34 8.90 -8.35
C GLN A 48 16.25 7.83 -7.73
N TRP A 49 16.05 6.57 -8.09
CA TRP A 49 16.87 5.44 -7.64
C TRP A 49 18.35 5.64 -7.97
N GLY A 50 18.64 6.12 -9.19
CA GLY A 50 20.02 6.38 -9.64
C GLY A 50 20.77 7.40 -8.76
N LYS A 51 20.06 8.39 -8.22
CA LYS A 51 20.63 9.50 -7.43
C LYS A 51 20.59 9.27 -5.91
N ALA A 52 19.98 8.18 -5.46
CA ALA A 52 19.82 7.89 -4.03
C ALA A 52 21.11 7.33 -3.41
N ASP A 53 21.38 7.71 -2.16
CA ASP A 53 22.44 7.17 -1.31
C ASP A 53 22.17 5.69 -0.94
N PRO A 54 23.19 4.85 -0.65
CA PRO A 54 22.97 3.45 -0.28
C PRO A 54 22.02 3.22 0.90
N ARG A 55 21.99 4.12 1.90
CA ARG A 55 21.01 4.02 3.01
C ARG A 55 19.60 4.29 2.51
N GLN A 56 19.43 5.35 1.72
CA GLN A 56 18.15 5.73 1.14
C GLN A 56 17.62 4.66 0.20
N ARG A 57 18.49 3.96 -0.54
CA ARG A 57 18.11 2.84 -1.41
C ARG A 57 17.47 1.69 -0.63
N GLY A 58 17.94 1.40 0.57
CA GLY A 58 17.31 0.40 1.44
C GLY A 58 15.89 0.78 1.81
N ASP A 59 15.69 2.03 2.24
CA ASP A 59 14.38 2.57 2.60
C ASP A 59 13.44 2.62 1.38
N MET A 60 13.95 3.00 0.21
CA MET A 60 13.18 3.02 -1.04
C MET A 60 12.72 1.62 -1.43
N ILE A 61 13.59 0.60 -1.37
CA ILE A 61 13.18 -0.79 -1.65
C ILE A 61 12.12 -1.24 -0.66
N GLN A 62 12.28 -0.95 0.63
CA GLN A 62 11.31 -1.35 1.65
C GLN A 62 9.95 -0.68 1.42
N ALA A 63 9.94 0.63 1.13
CA ALA A 63 8.74 1.37 0.83
C ALA A 63 8.04 0.83 -0.44
N GLU A 64 8.82 0.53 -1.48
CA GLU A 64 8.29 -0.01 -2.74
C GLU A 64 7.67 -1.39 -2.53
N VAL A 65 8.35 -2.29 -1.83
CA VAL A 65 7.81 -3.62 -1.52
C VAL A 65 6.53 -3.51 -0.70
N CYS A 66 6.49 -2.59 0.27
CA CYS A 66 5.29 -2.32 1.06
C CYS A 66 4.12 -1.84 0.18
N HIS A 67 4.38 -0.92 -0.74
CA HIS A 67 3.38 -0.43 -1.69
C HIS A 67 2.84 -1.57 -2.56
N MET A 68 3.72 -2.41 -3.10
CA MET A 68 3.32 -3.56 -3.92
C MET A 68 2.48 -4.58 -3.14
N GLU A 69 2.78 -4.79 -1.86
CA GLU A 69 1.94 -5.64 -1.00
C GLU A 69 0.58 -4.99 -0.74
N GLU A 70 0.55 -3.68 -0.49
CA GLU A 70 -0.69 -2.96 -0.22
C GLU A 70 -1.61 -2.93 -1.45
N ASP A 71 -1.05 -2.70 -2.64
CA ASP A 71 -1.78 -2.78 -3.91
C ASP A 71 -2.42 -4.17 -4.14
N ARG A 72 -1.82 -5.23 -3.58
CA ARG A 72 -2.39 -6.58 -3.62
C ARG A 72 -3.46 -6.81 -2.55
N ARG A 73 -3.37 -6.11 -1.42
CA ARG A 73 -4.32 -6.23 -0.29
C ARG A 73 -5.61 -5.47 -0.55
N GLN A 74 -5.53 -4.28 -1.15
CA GLN A 74 -6.69 -3.44 -1.45
C GLN A 74 -7.80 -4.16 -2.24
N PRO A 75 -7.53 -4.79 -3.41
CA PRO A 75 -8.58 -5.47 -4.17
C PRO A 75 -9.14 -6.68 -3.40
N ARG A 76 -8.29 -7.44 -2.68
CA ARG A 76 -8.75 -8.54 -1.84
C ARG A 76 -9.69 -8.07 -0.73
N ALA A 77 -9.41 -6.92 -0.12
CA ALA A 77 -10.28 -6.34 0.90
C ALA A 77 -11.65 -5.96 0.31
N VAL A 78 -11.67 -5.40 -0.91
CA VAL A 78 -12.92 -5.08 -1.63
C VAL A 78 -13.70 -6.35 -1.98
N GLU A 79 -13.03 -7.38 -2.50
CA GLU A 79 -13.63 -8.68 -2.82
C GLU A 79 -14.26 -9.33 -1.58
N LEU A 80 -13.52 -9.39 -0.47
CA LEU A 80 -14.02 -9.93 0.79
C LEU A 80 -15.18 -9.09 1.36
N ALA A 81 -15.13 -7.77 1.22
CA ALA A 81 -16.23 -6.89 1.63
C ALA A 81 -17.50 -7.15 0.81
N SER A 82 -17.34 -7.40 -0.50
CA SER A 82 -18.45 -7.76 -1.38
C SER A 82 -19.05 -9.13 -1.03
N GLN A 83 -18.20 -10.11 -0.67
CA GLN A 83 -18.64 -11.42 -0.20
C GLN A 83 -19.40 -11.32 1.14
N GLY A 84 -18.89 -10.53 2.08
CA GLY A 84 -19.52 -10.27 3.38
C GLY A 84 -20.76 -9.37 3.31
N ALA A 85 -21.05 -8.76 2.17
CA ALA A 85 -22.30 -8.01 1.98
C ALA A 85 -23.51 -8.96 1.97
N TRP A 86 -23.35 -10.19 1.49
CA TRP A 86 -24.43 -11.17 1.40
C TRP A 86 -24.73 -11.85 2.74
N THR A 87 -23.86 -11.71 3.74
CA THR A 87 -24.07 -12.22 5.11
C THR A 87 -24.68 -11.18 6.06
N LYS A 88 -24.86 -9.94 5.61
CA LYS A 88 -25.61 -8.92 6.35
C LYS A 88 -27.10 -9.05 6.02
N TRP A 89 -27.84 -9.67 6.93
CA TRP A 89 -29.29 -9.61 6.92
C TRP A 89 -29.72 -8.26 7.50
N ASP A 90 -30.62 -7.55 6.81
CA ASP A 90 -31.28 -6.34 7.33
C ASP A 90 -32.26 -6.74 8.45
N LEU A 91 -31.70 -7.07 9.60
CA LEU A 91 -32.44 -7.38 10.81
C LEU A 91 -32.77 -6.08 11.55
N PRO A 92 -33.99 -5.94 12.09
CA PRO A 92 -34.30 -4.88 13.03
C PRO A 92 -33.27 -4.90 14.16
N LYS A 93 -32.61 -3.76 14.42
CA LYS A 93 -31.68 -3.64 15.55
C LYS A 93 -32.46 -3.77 16.85
N TRP A 94 -32.53 -4.98 17.39
CA TRP A 94 -33.12 -5.21 18.70
C TRP A 94 -32.23 -4.58 19.76
N LYS A 95 -32.74 -3.57 20.48
CA LYS A 95 -32.07 -3.04 21.67
C LYS A 95 -32.38 -3.98 22.83
N ILE A 96 -31.49 -4.93 23.10
CA ILE A 96 -31.56 -5.71 24.34
C ILE A 96 -31.20 -4.75 25.48
N THR A 97 -32.21 -4.34 26.24
CA THR A 97 -32.00 -3.68 27.51
C THR A 97 -31.77 -4.77 28.57
N TRP A 98 -30.77 -4.55 29.42
CA TRP A 98 -30.35 -5.46 30.48
C TRP A 98 -31.33 -5.76 31.65
N PRO A 99 -32.53 -5.15 31.83
CA PRO A 99 -33.32 -5.45 33.03
C PRO A 99 -34.05 -6.81 33.07
N GLU A 100 -33.95 -7.67 32.05
CA GLU A 100 -34.69 -8.95 31.98
C GLU A 100 -33.80 -10.19 31.70
N LEU A 101 -32.55 -10.19 32.17
CA LEU A 101 -31.71 -11.40 32.26
C LEU A 101 -31.58 -11.89 33.70
#